data_AF-A0A1M6ZLR2-F1
#
_entry.id   AF-A0A1M6ZLR2-F1
#
_cell.length_a   1.000
_cell.length_b   1.000
_cell.length_c   1.000
_cell.angle_alpha   90.00
_cell.angle_beta   90.00
_cell.angle_gamma   90.00
#
_symmetry.space_group_name_H-M   'P 1'
#
loop_
_entity.id
_entity.type
_entity.pdbx_description
1 polymer ?
#
loop_
_entity_poly.entity_id
_entity_poly.type
_entity_poly.pdbx_seq_one_letter_code
_entity_poly.pdbx_strand_id
1 'polypeptide(L)'
;MGFGLFSYFGQVTRTEETIIPKVEITASSGIKIRQQPDPEASVVGSAVYGSLLPLTDSTMNHWYGVSTGQYVSKKFARITRVPEVKQYLRLDDQPSLFWTGLAFCLAAVLAAYMYLSRVDKRRLTLEINYEFNDDLAQVHADFLKAFGQISNSHRVWQYLHSERINDRRRNAGASNAISRIGLGGVSLNRKPSRHLQTNVPIPYLGLRNTELYFFPERLVIRRNNQFAAVLG
;
A
#
# COMPACT_ATOMS: atom_id res chain seq x y z
N MET A 1 -7.77 19.34 -24.03
CA MET A 1 -8.27 18.81 -22.74
C MET A 1 -7.36 19.32 -21.64
N GLY A 2 -7.66 20.51 -21.10
CA GLY A 2 -6.90 21.14 -20.04
C GLY A 2 -7.62 20.95 -18.70
N PHE A 3 -6.96 20.31 -17.74
CA PHE A 3 -7.44 20.22 -16.36
C PHE A 3 -7.25 21.56 -15.67
N GLY A 4 -8.34 22.30 -15.47
CA GLY A 4 -8.35 23.54 -14.72
C GLY A 4 -8.19 23.28 -13.22
N LEU A 5 -6.99 23.50 -12.70
CA LEU A 5 -6.68 23.61 -11.27
C LEU A 5 -7.09 25.00 -10.77
N PHE A 6 -8.35 25.19 -10.40
CA PHE A 6 -8.76 26.32 -9.55
C PHE A 6 -10.02 25.91 -8.77
N SER A 7 -9.87 25.07 -7.76
CA SER A 7 -10.90 24.89 -6.74
C SER A 7 -10.74 25.98 -5.68
N TYR A 8 -11.62 26.98 -5.81
CA TYR A 8 -11.96 28.02 -4.85
C TYR A 8 -11.93 27.50 -3.39
N PHE A 9 -11.04 28.05 -2.56
CA PHE A 9 -11.10 27.88 -1.11
C PHE A 9 -12.13 28.85 -0.53
N GLY A 10 -13.40 28.51 -0.64
CA GLY A 10 -14.44 29.08 0.21
C GLY A 10 -14.56 28.23 1.46
N GLN A 11 -14.00 28.68 2.60
CA GLN A 11 -14.29 28.04 3.88
C GLN A 11 -15.76 28.30 4.20
N VAL A 12 -16.59 27.26 4.12
CA VAL A 12 -17.98 27.31 4.59
C VAL A 12 -17.95 27.19 6.10
N THR A 13 -17.82 28.32 6.79
CA THR A 13 -18.00 28.38 8.23
C THR A 13 -19.49 28.44 8.52
N ARG A 14 -20.04 27.40 9.16
CA ARG A 14 -21.40 27.49 9.70
C ARG A 14 -21.34 28.28 11.00
N THR A 15 -21.99 29.43 11.01
CA THR A 15 -22.22 30.22 12.21
C THR A 15 -23.38 29.61 12.97
N GLU A 16 -23.12 29.05 14.15
CA GLU A 16 -24.19 28.79 15.13
C GLU A 16 -24.33 30.00 16.03
N GLU A 17 -25.50 30.63 15.98
CA GLU A 17 -25.88 31.71 16.90
C GLU A 17 -26.49 31.08 18.15
N THR A 18 -25.75 31.09 19.25
CA THR A 18 -26.30 30.72 20.56
C THR A 18 -26.61 32.00 21.34
N ILE A 19 -27.86 32.14 21.78
CA ILE A 19 -28.28 33.28 22.59
C ILE A 19 -27.89 32.98 24.05
N ILE A 20 -26.89 33.69 24.56
CA ILE A 20 -26.42 33.52 25.95
C ILE A 20 -26.88 34.72 26.78
N PRO A 21 -27.52 34.51 27.95
CA PRO A 21 -27.86 35.60 28.84
C PRO A 21 -26.60 36.18 29.49
N LYS A 22 -26.42 37.49 29.37
CA LYS A 22 -25.36 38.26 30.03
C LYS A 22 -25.97 39.35 30.90
N VAL A 23 -25.27 39.75 31.95
CA VAL A 23 -25.65 40.85 32.84
C VAL A 23 -25.03 42.14 32.29
N GLU A 24 -25.85 43.07 31.86
CA GLU A 24 -25.43 44.40 31.39
C GLU A 24 -25.57 45.41 32.53
N ILE A 25 -24.53 46.22 32.75
CA ILE A 25 -24.52 47.22 33.82
C ILE A 25 -25.15 48.52 33.35
N THR A 26 -26.18 48.97 34.08
CA THR A 26 -26.96 50.17 33.75
C THR A 26 -26.61 51.39 34.60
N ALA A 27 -25.79 51.22 35.65
CA ALA A 27 -25.33 52.35 36.48
C ALA A 27 -24.26 53.19 35.76
N SER A 28 -24.54 54.48 35.56
CA SER A 28 -23.64 55.44 34.90
C SER A 28 -22.31 55.64 35.63
N SER A 29 -22.30 55.49 36.95
CA SER A 29 -21.09 55.54 37.78
C SER A 29 -20.28 54.25 37.81
N GLY A 30 -20.73 53.20 37.12
CA GLY A 30 -20.25 51.83 37.31
C GLY A 30 -20.77 51.19 38.60
N ILE A 31 -20.47 49.90 38.78
CA ILE A 31 -20.88 49.10 39.93
C ILE A 31 -19.70 48.32 40.53
N LYS A 32 -19.72 48.15 41.85
CA LYS A 32 -18.75 47.31 42.57
C LYS A 32 -19.21 45.85 42.55
N ILE A 33 -18.29 44.95 42.19
CA ILE A 33 -18.45 43.50 42.22
C ILE A 33 -18.01 42.99 43.59
N ARG A 34 -18.82 42.16 44.25
CA ARG A 34 -18.59 41.70 45.63
C ARG A 34 -18.40 40.19 45.73
N GLN A 35 -17.69 39.72 46.75
CA GLN A 35 -17.47 38.29 47.02
C GLN A 35 -18.73 37.57 47.52
N GLN A 36 -19.64 38.30 48.14
CA GLN A 36 -20.88 37.78 48.72
C GLN A 36 -22.06 38.69 48.34
N PRO A 37 -23.29 38.17 48.32
CA PRO A 37 -24.51 38.93 48.00
C PRO A 37 -24.95 39.83 49.17
N ASP A 38 -24.03 40.67 49.65
CA ASP A 38 -24.21 41.55 50.81
C ASP A 38 -23.64 42.95 50.50
N PRO A 39 -24.38 44.05 50.80
CA PRO A 39 -23.88 45.42 50.68
C PRO A 39 -22.62 45.76 51.49
N GLU A 40 -22.27 44.99 52.52
CA GLU A 40 -21.07 45.21 53.34
C GLU A 40 -19.89 44.31 52.95
N ALA A 41 -20.11 43.33 52.06
CA ALA A 41 -19.08 42.39 51.63
C ALA A 41 -17.91 43.06 50.91
N SER A 42 -16.74 42.42 51.00
CA SER A 42 -15.51 42.86 50.34
C SER A 42 -15.71 43.01 48.82
N VAL A 43 -15.18 44.12 48.30
CA VAL A 43 -15.25 44.46 46.88
C VAL A 43 -14.10 43.78 46.16
N VAL A 44 -14.42 42.88 45.23
CA VAL A 44 -13.43 42.16 44.40
C VAL A 44 -12.96 43.02 43.24
N GLY A 45 -13.87 43.86 42.72
CA GLY A 45 -13.59 44.66 41.55
C GLY A 45 -14.71 45.64 41.27
N SER A 46 -14.64 46.28 40.11
CA SER A 46 -15.65 47.21 39.64
C SER A 46 -15.84 47.04 38.15
N ALA A 47 -17.07 47.24 37.69
CA ALA A 47 -17.43 47.15 36.29
C ALA A 47 -18.14 48.42 35.83
N VAL A 48 -17.84 48.83 34.61
CA VAL A 48 -18.23 50.13 34.05
C VAL A 48 -19.62 50.04 33.42
N TYR A 49 -20.30 51.18 33.26
CA TYR A 49 -21.54 51.29 32.49
C TYR A 49 -21.42 50.60 31.12
N GLY A 50 -22.43 49.82 30.74
CA GLY A 50 -22.49 49.11 29.46
C GLY A 50 -21.61 47.84 29.38
N SER A 51 -20.87 47.49 30.44
CA SER A 51 -20.13 46.23 30.44
C SER A 51 -21.06 45.02 30.55
N LEU A 52 -20.70 43.97 29.80
CA LEU A 52 -21.43 42.70 29.72
C LEU A 52 -20.69 41.63 30.49
N LEU A 53 -21.34 41.12 31.52
CA LEU A 53 -20.80 40.12 32.42
C LEU A 53 -21.52 38.78 32.20
N PRO A 54 -20.86 37.62 32.33
CA PRO A 54 -21.56 36.34 32.26
C PRO A 54 -22.64 36.24 33.35
N LEU A 55 -23.76 35.58 33.08
CA LEU A 55 -24.78 35.30 34.10
C LEU A 55 -24.57 33.86 34.60
N THR A 56 -24.22 33.71 35.88
CA THR A 56 -24.07 32.41 36.55
C THR A 56 -25.30 32.07 37.38
N ASP A 57 -25.88 33.05 38.08
CA ASP A 57 -27.09 32.86 38.91
C ASP A 57 -28.00 34.10 38.86
N SER A 58 -29.31 33.86 38.77
CA SER A 58 -30.36 34.89 38.77
C SER A 58 -31.43 34.70 39.84
N THR A 59 -31.34 33.63 40.62
CA THR A 59 -32.39 33.20 41.57
C THR A 59 -32.49 34.08 42.81
N MET A 60 -31.40 34.77 43.20
CA MET A 60 -31.36 35.62 44.40
C MET A 60 -32.19 36.91 44.23
N ASN A 61 -32.94 37.33 45.25
CA ASN A 61 -33.90 38.45 45.12
C ASN A 61 -33.29 39.80 44.70
N HIS A 62 -32.05 40.12 45.12
CA HIS A 62 -31.44 41.45 44.89
C HIS A 62 -30.07 41.40 44.21
N TRP A 63 -29.56 40.22 43.88
CA TRP A 63 -28.22 40.02 43.33
C TRP A 63 -28.23 39.14 42.09
N TYR A 64 -27.36 39.46 41.13
CA TYR A 64 -26.98 38.57 40.04
C TYR A 64 -25.62 37.96 40.35
N GLY A 65 -25.51 36.63 40.23
CA GLY A 65 -24.22 35.94 40.22
C GLY A 65 -23.60 36.06 38.84
N VAL A 66 -22.40 36.64 38.77
CA VAL A 66 -21.73 36.93 37.50
C VAL A 66 -20.67 35.91 37.16
N SER A 67 -19.84 35.54 38.15
CA SER A 67 -18.82 34.51 38.02
C SER A 67 -18.77 33.71 39.32
N THR A 68 -17.95 32.66 39.37
CA THR A 68 -17.82 31.81 40.56
C THR A 68 -17.46 32.64 41.80
N GLY A 69 -18.46 32.87 42.67
CA GLY A 69 -18.29 33.64 43.91
C GLY A 69 -18.28 35.16 43.75
N GLN A 70 -18.84 35.72 42.66
CA GLN A 70 -18.94 37.16 42.47
C GLN A 70 -20.37 37.62 42.18
N TYR A 71 -20.79 38.69 42.86
CA TYR A 71 -22.17 39.17 42.84
C TYR A 71 -22.25 40.67 42.50
N VAL A 72 -23.31 41.02 41.77
CA VAL A 72 -23.65 42.38 41.35
C VAL A 72 -25.11 42.69 41.69
N SER A 73 -25.41 43.90 42.14
CA SER A 73 -26.78 44.26 42.54
C SER A 73 -27.73 44.35 41.34
N LYS A 74 -28.91 43.71 41.43
CA LYS A 74 -29.97 43.74 40.41
C LYS A 74 -30.50 45.15 40.12
N LYS A 75 -30.41 46.07 41.09
CA LYS A 75 -30.90 47.45 40.94
C LYS A 75 -30.17 48.22 39.82
N PHE A 76 -28.93 47.82 39.53
CA PHE A 76 -28.00 48.54 38.67
C PHE A 76 -27.53 47.70 37.48
N ALA A 77 -28.23 46.60 37.21
CA ALA A 77 -27.89 45.68 36.16
C ALA A 77 -29.16 45.06 35.57
N ARG A 78 -29.12 44.70 34.29
CA ARG A 78 -30.22 44.02 33.60
C ARG A 78 -29.69 42.79 32.87
N ILE A 79 -30.55 41.80 32.65
CA ILE A 79 -30.18 40.65 31.83
C ILE A 79 -30.42 41.00 30.36
N THR A 80 -29.36 40.96 29.57
CA THR A 80 -29.37 41.21 28.13
C THR A 80 -28.96 39.92 27.41
N ARG A 81 -29.69 39.59 26.35
CA ARG A 81 -29.43 38.42 25.52
C ARG A 81 -28.47 38.80 24.40
N VAL A 82 -27.28 38.23 24.41
CA VAL A 82 -26.24 38.55 23.41
C VAL A 82 -26.02 37.33 22.53
N PRO A 83 -26.09 37.47 21.19
CA PRO A 83 -25.74 36.38 20.29
C PRO A 83 -24.23 36.12 20.38
N GLU A 84 -23.85 34.90 20.75
CA GLU A 84 -22.47 34.44 20.69
C GLU A 84 -22.32 33.54 19.46
N VAL A 85 -21.48 33.97 18.53
CA VAL A 85 -21.16 33.25 17.30
C VAL A 85 -19.95 32.37 17.55
N LYS A 86 -20.13 31.05 17.50
CA LYS A 86 -19.02 30.10 17.51
C LYS A 86 -18.77 29.60 16.10
N GLN A 87 -17.52 29.68 15.65
CA GLN A 87 -17.09 29.18 14.36
C GLN A 87 -16.42 27.82 14.55
N TYR A 88 -16.97 26.77 13.95
CA TYR A 88 -16.38 25.43 13.97
C TYR A 88 -15.89 25.06 12.57
N LEU A 89 -14.64 24.58 12.49
CA LEU A 89 -14.10 23.94 11.28
C LEU A 89 -14.56 22.48 11.27
N ARG A 90 -15.53 22.14 10.42
CA ARG A 90 -15.99 20.75 10.26
C ARG A 90 -15.13 20.06 9.21
N LEU A 91 -14.41 19.00 9.59
CA LEU A 91 -13.59 18.21 8.65
C LEU A 91 -14.44 17.35 7.69
N ASP A 92 -15.71 17.08 8.01
CA ASP A 92 -16.60 16.23 7.20
C ASP A 92 -17.06 16.88 5.87
N ASP A 93 -16.98 18.21 5.74
CA ASP A 93 -17.50 18.93 4.56
C ASP A 93 -16.52 18.95 3.35
N GLN A 94 -15.38 18.27 3.44
CA GLN A 94 -14.36 18.25 2.38
C GLN A 94 -14.01 16.81 1.95
N PRO A 95 -14.88 16.15 1.16
CA PRO A 95 -14.60 14.80 0.63
C PRO A 95 -13.33 14.77 -0.22
N SER A 96 -12.92 15.90 -0.79
CA SER A 96 -11.68 16.07 -1.57
C SER A 96 -10.42 15.73 -0.77
N LEU A 97 -10.34 16.08 0.52
CA LEU A 97 -9.17 15.80 1.36
C LEU A 97 -9.00 14.30 1.63
N PHE A 98 -10.13 13.58 1.75
CA PHE A 98 -10.10 12.13 1.88
C PHE A 98 -9.58 11.47 0.60
N TRP A 99 -10.08 11.89 -0.57
CA TRP A 99 -9.63 11.34 -1.85
C TRP A 99 -8.17 11.68 -2.17
N THR A 100 -7.69 12.88 -1.83
CA THR A 100 -6.28 13.24 -2.01
C THR A 100 -5.36 12.44 -1.08
N GLY A 101 -5.76 12.25 0.17
CA GLY A 101 -5.04 11.38 1.11
C GLY A 101 -4.98 9.93 0.62
N LEU A 102 -6.10 9.40 0.15
CA LEU A 102 -6.17 8.04 -0.40
C LEU A 102 -5.29 7.89 -1.64
N ALA A 103 -5.34 8.85 -2.56
CA ALA A 103 -4.50 8.84 -3.76
C ALA A 103 -3.00 8.90 -3.41
N PHE A 104 -2.61 9.70 -2.41
CA PHE A 104 -1.24 9.77 -1.94
C PHE A 104 -0.78 8.45 -1.31
N CYS A 105 -1.61 7.83 -0.46
CA CYS A 105 -1.32 6.51 0.10
C CYS A 105 -1.15 5.45 -1.00
N LEU A 106 -2.04 5.44 -2.00
CA LEU A 106 -1.98 4.48 -3.10
C LEU A 106 -0.72 4.70 -3.96
N ALA A 107 -0.35 5.96 -4.23
CA ALA A 107 0.89 6.31 -4.91
C ALA A 107 2.13 5.87 -4.12
N ALA A 108 2.14 6.05 -2.80
CA ALA A 108 3.23 5.61 -1.93
C ALA A 108 3.39 4.09 -1.92
N VAL A 109 2.28 3.33 -1.87
CA VAL A 109 2.31 1.86 -1.95
C VAL A 109 2.83 1.40 -3.31
N LEU A 110 2.39 2.01 -4.41
CA LEU A 110 2.90 1.70 -5.75
C LEU A 110 4.39 2.00 -5.88
N ALA A 111 4.84 3.14 -5.36
CA ALA A 111 6.26 3.51 -5.35
C ALA A 111 7.09 2.51 -4.54
N ALA A 112 6.62 2.12 -3.35
CA ALA A 112 7.26 1.10 -2.53
C ALA A 112 7.32 -0.25 -3.26
N TYR A 113 6.22 -0.71 -3.85
CA TYR A 113 6.18 -1.96 -4.63
C TYR A 113 7.17 -1.93 -5.80
N MET A 114 7.24 -0.82 -6.54
CA MET A 114 8.20 -0.64 -7.64
C MET A 114 9.65 -0.64 -7.15
N TYR A 115 9.92 -0.02 -6.00
CA TYR A 115 11.24 -0.02 -5.38
C TYR A 115 11.66 -1.43 -4.95
N LEU A 116 10.82 -2.14 -4.18
CA LEU A 116 11.06 -3.52 -3.76
C LEU A 116 11.28 -4.42 -4.98
N SER A 117 10.42 -4.32 -6.00
CA SER A 117 10.55 -5.10 -7.23
C SER A 117 11.88 -4.87 -7.96
N ARG A 118 12.45 -3.66 -7.89
CA ARG A 118 13.78 -3.38 -8.46
C ARG A 118 14.90 -3.96 -7.60
N VAL A 119 14.79 -3.86 -6.29
CA VAL A 119 15.76 -4.44 -5.35
C VAL A 119 15.79 -5.96 -5.48
N ASP A 120 14.63 -6.60 -5.52
CA ASP A 120 14.51 -8.05 -5.67
C ASP A 120 15.12 -8.55 -6.97
N LYS A 121 14.86 -7.85 -8.09
CA LYS A 121 15.51 -8.18 -9.37
C LYS A 121 17.02 -8.14 -9.25
N ARG A 122 17.60 -7.16 -8.55
CA ARG A 122 19.06 -7.06 -8.37
C ARG A 122 19.60 -8.15 -7.45
N ARG A 123 18.89 -8.46 -6.36
CA ARG A 123 19.32 -9.46 -5.37
C ARG A 123 19.21 -10.90 -5.86
N LEU A 124 18.19 -11.20 -6.68
CA LEU A 124 17.92 -12.55 -7.17
C LEU A 124 18.66 -12.86 -8.48
N THR A 125 19.22 -11.85 -9.16
CA THR A 125 19.97 -12.07 -10.40
C THR A 125 21.29 -12.77 -10.09
N LEU A 126 21.45 -13.97 -10.61
CA LEU A 126 22.66 -14.76 -10.54
C LEU A 126 23.35 -14.69 -11.89
N GLU A 127 24.54 -14.10 -11.94
CA GLU A 127 25.36 -14.05 -13.15
C GLU A 127 26.45 -15.13 -13.07
N ILE A 128 26.43 -16.07 -14.02
CA ILE A 128 27.46 -17.09 -14.16
C ILE A 128 28.18 -16.84 -15.49
N ASN A 129 29.43 -16.43 -15.40
CA ASN A 129 30.31 -16.22 -16.55
C ASN A 129 31.26 -17.41 -16.68
N TYR A 130 31.11 -18.16 -17.76
CA TYR A 130 32.00 -19.25 -18.10
C TYR A 130 33.17 -18.74 -18.92
N GLU A 131 34.38 -19.07 -18.48
CA GLU A 131 35.60 -18.87 -19.24
C GLU A 131 36.06 -20.23 -19.78
N PHE A 132 36.20 -20.32 -21.10
CA PHE A 132 36.62 -21.55 -21.77
C PHE A 132 38.04 -21.41 -22.24
N ASN A 133 38.83 -22.48 -22.07
CA ASN A 133 40.05 -22.67 -22.84
C ASN A 133 39.67 -23.04 -24.30
N ASP A 134 40.55 -22.78 -25.26
CA ASP A 134 40.28 -23.00 -26.68
C ASP A 134 39.76 -24.43 -26.99
N ASP A 135 40.32 -25.44 -26.34
CA ASP A 135 39.90 -26.83 -26.49
C ASP A 135 38.44 -27.07 -26.02
N LEU A 136 38.07 -26.52 -24.86
CA LEU A 136 36.72 -26.66 -24.31
C LEU A 136 35.69 -25.85 -25.09
N ALA A 137 36.10 -24.69 -25.63
CA ALA A 137 35.25 -23.87 -26.48
C ALA A 137 34.84 -24.63 -27.74
N GLN A 138 35.78 -25.35 -28.37
CA GLN A 138 35.51 -26.17 -29.54
C GLN A 138 34.57 -27.34 -29.24
N VAL A 139 34.81 -28.09 -28.15
CA VAL A 139 33.92 -29.19 -27.72
C VAL A 139 32.51 -28.68 -27.46
N HIS A 140 32.37 -27.53 -26.79
CA HIS A 140 31.07 -26.94 -26.54
C HIS A 140 30.38 -26.48 -27.84
N ALA A 141 31.11 -25.89 -28.78
CA ALA A 141 30.58 -25.52 -30.09
C ALA A 141 30.08 -26.72 -30.90
N ASP A 142 30.83 -27.83 -30.88
CA ASP A 142 30.45 -29.07 -31.55
C ASP A 142 29.22 -29.70 -30.88
N PHE A 143 29.13 -29.64 -29.56
CA PHE A 143 27.93 -30.06 -28.82
C PHE A 143 26.70 -29.22 -29.21
N LEU A 144 26.82 -27.89 -29.24
CA LEU A 144 25.73 -27.00 -29.67
C LEU A 144 25.28 -27.30 -31.10
N LYS A 145 26.24 -27.57 -32.00
CA LYS A 145 25.95 -27.93 -33.39
C LYS A 145 25.17 -29.25 -33.49
N ALA A 146 25.60 -30.28 -32.77
CA ALA A 146 24.90 -31.55 -32.71
C ALA A 146 23.50 -31.40 -32.08
N PHE A 147 23.37 -30.62 -31.01
CA PHE A 147 22.08 -30.35 -30.38
C PHE A 147 21.15 -29.55 -31.30
N GLY A 148 21.69 -28.64 -32.12
CA GLY A 148 20.93 -27.92 -33.13
C GLY A 148 20.30 -28.85 -34.17
N GLN A 149 21.01 -29.91 -34.56
CA GLN A 149 20.45 -30.95 -35.44
C GLN A 149 19.28 -31.69 -34.78
N ILE A 150 19.39 -31.99 -33.48
CA ILE A 150 18.31 -32.61 -32.72
C ILE A 150 17.10 -31.67 -32.62
N SER A 151 17.35 -30.38 -32.33
CA SER A 151 16.30 -29.37 -32.23
C SER A 151 15.54 -29.14 -33.54
N ASN A 152 16.22 -29.30 -34.69
CA ASN A 152 15.62 -29.17 -36.02
C ASN A 152 14.99 -30.47 -36.53
N SER A 153 15.12 -31.58 -35.80
CA SER A 153 14.49 -32.83 -36.18
C SER A 153 12.98 -32.77 -35.96
N HIS A 154 12.21 -33.14 -36.98
CA HIS A 154 10.74 -33.08 -36.94
C HIS A 154 10.10 -33.93 -35.84
N ARG A 155 10.79 -34.96 -35.36
CA ARG A 155 10.23 -35.96 -34.45
C ARG A 155 11.28 -36.47 -33.47
N VAL A 156 11.34 -35.83 -32.32
CA VAL A 156 12.13 -36.30 -31.16
C VAL A 156 11.19 -36.92 -30.14
N TRP A 157 11.50 -38.16 -29.75
CA TRP A 157 10.63 -38.99 -28.91
C TRP A 157 11.31 -39.34 -27.60
N GLN A 158 10.56 -39.26 -26.49
CA GLN A 158 10.94 -39.84 -25.22
C GLN A 158 10.42 -41.28 -25.14
N TYR A 159 11.31 -42.20 -24.78
CA TYR A 159 10.96 -43.58 -24.45
C TYR A 159 10.39 -43.66 -23.03
N LEU A 160 9.20 -44.23 -22.85
CA LEU A 160 8.60 -44.41 -21.53
C LEU A 160 8.84 -45.82 -20.99
N HIS A 161 8.28 -46.83 -21.64
CA HIS A 161 8.41 -48.22 -21.21
C HIS A 161 8.24 -49.21 -22.37
N SER A 162 8.90 -50.37 -22.22
CA SER A 162 8.75 -51.55 -23.08
C SER A 162 7.88 -52.56 -22.35
N GLU A 163 6.77 -52.98 -22.92
CA GLU A 163 5.99 -54.09 -22.39
C GLU A 163 6.08 -55.30 -23.31
N ARG A 164 6.39 -56.47 -22.76
CA ARG A 164 6.49 -57.70 -23.55
C ARG A 164 5.09 -58.23 -23.85
N ILE A 165 4.77 -58.40 -25.13
CA ILE A 165 3.47 -58.92 -25.56
C ILE A 165 3.63 -60.37 -26.00
N ASN A 166 2.80 -61.25 -25.44
CA ASN A 166 2.81 -62.69 -25.76
C ASN A 166 1.87 -63.07 -26.91
N ASP A 167 0.99 -62.17 -27.35
CA ASP A 167 0.11 -62.40 -28.50
C ASP A 167 0.84 -62.08 -29.82
N ARG A 168 1.53 -63.09 -30.34
CA ARG A 168 2.28 -63.02 -31.60
C ARG A 168 1.39 -62.84 -32.83
N ARG A 169 0.11 -63.26 -32.75
CA ARG A 169 -0.81 -63.28 -33.91
C ARG A 169 -1.42 -61.90 -34.17
N ARG A 170 -1.63 -61.09 -33.12
CA ARG A 170 -2.21 -59.74 -33.26
C ARG A 170 -1.20 -58.62 -33.48
N ASN A 171 0.08 -58.83 -33.18
CA ASN A 171 1.10 -57.76 -33.21
C ASN A 171 2.14 -57.91 -34.33
N ALA A 172 1.80 -58.60 -35.42
CA ALA A 172 2.67 -58.79 -36.59
C ALA A 172 4.09 -59.28 -36.25
N GLY A 173 4.24 -60.12 -35.21
CA GLY A 173 5.53 -60.65 -34.78
C GLY A 173 6.35 -59.76 -33.83
N ALA A 174 5.84 -58.59 -33.42
CA ALA A 174 6.49 -57.78 -32.39
C ALA A 174 6.39 -58.45 -31.01
N SER A 175 7.55 -58.67 -30.37
CA SER A 175 7.65 -59.25 -29.03
C SER A 175 7.44 -58.23 -27.90
N ASN A 176 7.58 -56.93 -28.20
CA ASN A 176 7.41 -55.85 -27.24
C ASN A 176 6.60 -54.70 -27.85
N ALA A 177 5.65 -54.15 -27.08
CA ALA A 177 5.09 -52.83 -27.33
C ALA A 177 5.96 -51.76 -26.68
N ILE A 178 6.27 -50.72 -27.45
CA ILE A 178 7.04 -49.58 -26.98
C ILE A 178 6.11 -48.37 -26.90
N SER A 179 5.97 -47.81 -25.71
CA SER A 179 5.29 -46.53 -25.53
C SER A 179 6.28 -45.38 -25.70
N ARG A 180 6.00 -44.50 -26.68
CA ARG A 180 6.78 -43.29 -26.96
C ARG A 180 5.87 -42.07 -26.88
N ILE A 181 6.39 -40.98 -26.38
CA ILE A 181 5.69 -39.69 -26.37
C ILE A 181 6.59 -38.62 -26.99
N GLY A 182 5.97 -37.64 -27.65
CA GLY A 182 6.72 -36.49 -28.16
C GLY A 182 7.32 -35.68 -27.01
N LEU A 183 8.46 -35.04 -27.26
CA LEU A 183 9.04 -34.10 -26.31
C LEU A 183 8.13 -32.88 -26.11
N GLY A 184 8.16 -32.30 -24.90
CA GLY A 184 7.46 -31.06 -24.56
C GLY A 184 8.10 -29.82 -25.20
N GLY A 185 9.35 -29.92 -25.65
CA GLY A 185 10.02 -28.89 -26.45
C GLY A 185 11.54 -29.05 -26.44
N VAL A 186 12.20 -28.53 -27.48
CA VAL A 186 13.67 -28.46 -27.58
C VAL A 186 14.05 -27.02 -27.89
N SER A 187 15.09 -26.51 -27.22
CA SER A 187 15.59 -25.17 -27.47
C SER A 187 17.10 -25.12 -27.27
N LEU A 188 17.78 -24.34 -28.11
CA LEU A 188 19.23 -24.14 -28.00
C LEU A 188 19.64 -23.17 -26.89
N ASN A 189 18.71 -22.32 -26.44
CA ASN A 189 19.01 -21.32 -25.43
C ASN A 189 17.79 -21.07 -24.56
N ARG A 190 17.66 -21.83 -23.48
CA ARG A 190 16.60 -21.63 -22.49
C ARG A 190 17.15 -21.84 -21.09
N LYS A 191 16.92 -20.85 -20.23
CA LYS A 191 17.41 -20.82 -18.86
C LYS A 191 16.36 -21.38 -17.89
N PRO A 192 16.77 -22.06 -16.80
CA PRO A 192 15.84 -22.61 -15.80
C PRO A 192 15.10 -21.55 -14.99
N SER A 193 15.70 -20.37 -14.83
CA SER A 193 15.11 -19.24 -14.09
C SER A 193 15.32 -17.94 -14.87
N ARG A 194 14.36 -17.02 -14.76
CA ARG A 194 14.45 -15.67 -15.36
C ARG A 194 15.60 -14.85 -14.79
N HIS A 195 15.99 -15.14 -13.55
CA HIS A 195 17.03 -14.39 -12.85
C HIS A 195 18.43 -14.93 -13.13
N LEU A 196 18.56 -16.05 -13.87
CA LEU A 196 19.86 -16.58 -14.24
C LEU A 196 20.36 -15.87 -15.51
N GLN A 197 21.54 -15.27 -15.42
CA GLN A 197 22.25 -14.69 -16.56
C GLN A 197 23.53 -15.49 -16.80
N THR A 198 23.73 -15.89 -18.05
CA THR A 198 24.89 -16.65 -18.50
C THR A 198 25.34 -16.10 -19.84
N ASN A 199 26.65 -16.06 -20.05
CA ASN A 199 27.27 -15.69 -21.32
C ASN A 199 27.17 -16.80 -22.38
N VAL A 200 26.95 -18.05 -21.94
CA VAL A 200 26.87 -19.24 -22.80
C VAL A 200 25.40 -19.63 -23.03
N PRO A 201 25.02 -20.03 -24.26
CA PRO A 201 23.69 -20.59 -24.52
C PRO A 201 23.54 -21.94 -23.81
N ILE A 202 22.40 -22.14 -23.16
CA ILE A 202 22.09 -23.37 -22.42
C ILE A 202 21.07 -24.19 -23.23
N PRO A 203 21.47 -25.32 -23.82
CA PRO A 203 20.55 -26.24 -24.46
C PRO A 203 19.53 -26.79 -23.47
N TYR A 204 18.31 -26.95 -23.94
CA TYR A 204 17.16 -27.34 -23.15
C TYR A 204 16.40 -28.48 -23.83
N LEU A 205 16.03 -29.46 -23.02
CA LEU A 205 15.16 -30.57 -23.40
C LEU A 205 14.00 -30.70 -22.43
N GLY A 206 12.79 -30.41 -22.91
CA GLY A 206 11.54 -30.61 -22.19
C GLY A 206 11.02 -32.02 -22.40
N LEU A 207 11.03 -32.84 -21.35
CA LEU A 207 10.33 -34.12 -21.27
C LEU A 207 8.92 -33.89 -20.68
N ARG A 208 8.12 -34.95 -20.52
CA ARG A 208 6.72 -34.82 -20.04
C ARG A 208 6.60 -34.14 -18.68
N ASN A 209 7.35 -34.61 -17.68
CA ASN A 209 7.29 -34.13 -16.30
C ASN A 209 8.67 -33.65 -15.79
N THR A 210 9.64 -33.55 -16.69
CA THR A 210 11.04 -33.29 -16.35
C THR A 210 11.62 -32.34 -17.39
N GLU A 211 12.36 -31.34 -16.95
CA GLU A 211 13.10 -30.45 -17.83
C GLU A 211 14.59 -30.66 -17.62
N LEU A 212 15.35 -30.75 -18.71
CA LEU A 212 16.80 -30.91 -18.68
C LEU A 212 17.45 -29.64 -19.21
N TYR A 213 18.44 -29.14 -18.48
CA TYR A 213 19.25 -28.00 -18.82
C TYR A 213 20.71 -28.42 -18.84
N PHE A 214 21.34 -28.34 -20.00
CA PHE A 214 22.73 -28.77 -20.21
C PHE A 214 23.67 -27.59 -19.98
N PHE A 215 24.20 -27.47 -18.77
CA PHE A 215 25.30 -26.56 -18.50
C PHE A 215 26.63 -27.20 -18.93
N PRO A 216 27.68 -26.41 -19.23
CA PRO A 216 28.97 -26.95 -19.65
C PRO A 216 29.57 -27.97 -18.66
N GLU A 217 29.29 -27.80 -17.37
CA GLU A 217 29.84 -28.61 -16.27
C GLU A 217 28.86 -29.63 -15.68
N ARG A 218 27.55 -29.39 -15.81
CA ARG A 218 26.52 -30.12 -15.05
C ARG A 218 25.22 -30.26 -15.82
N LEU A 219 24.55 -31.39 -15.64
CA LEU A 219 23.17 -31.54 -16.09
C LEU A 219 22.22 -31.14 -14.95
N VAL A 220 21.45 -30.08 -15.17
CA VAL A 220 20.42 -29.64 -14.23
C VAL A 220 19.07 -30.19 -14.67
N ILE A 221 18.41 -30.89 -13.74
CA ILE A 221 17.13 -31.55 -13.93
C ILE A 221 16.10 -30.82 -13.08
N ARG A 222 14.99 -30.39 -13.69
CA ARG A 222 13.85 -29.83 -12.97
C ARG A 222 12.66 -30.77 -13.05
N ARG A 223 12.12 -31.18 -11.91
CA ARG A 223 10.91 -32.01 -11.81
C ARG A 223 9.99 -31.43 -10.76
N ASN A 224 8.74 -31.12 -11.12
CA ASN A 224 7.73 -30.59 -10.19
C ASN A 224 8.26 -29.45 -9.29
N ASN A 225 8.99 -28.50 -9.88
CA ASN A 225 9.62 -27.35 -9.19
C ASN A 225 10.79 -27.68 -8.25
N GLN A 226 11.26 -28.92 -8.21
CA GLN A 226 12.52 -29.29 -7.55
C GLN A 226 13.64 -29.33 -8.59
N PHE A 227 14.83 -28.87 -8.19
CA PHE A 227 16.04 -28.90 -9.00
C PHE A 227 17.02 -29.93 -8.44
N ALA A 228 17.56 -30.75 -9.33
CA ALA A 228 18.66 -31.67 -9.02
C ALA A 228 19.79 -31.40 -10.03
N ALA A 229 21.03 -31.43 -9.55
CA ALA A 229 22.21 -31.39 -10.40
C ALA A 229 22.85 -32.77 -10.39
N VAL A 230 23.12 -33.31 -11.57
CA VAL A 230 23.88 -34.55 -11.74
C VAL A 230 25.30 -34.17 -12.16
N LEU A 231 26.30 -34.66 -11.43
CA LEU A 231 27.69 -34.60 -11.88
C LEU A 231 27.86 -35.57 -13.05
N GLY A 232 28.31 -35.03 -14.18
CA GLY A 232 28.75 -35.80 -15.35
C GLY A 232 30.18 -36.27 -15.21
#